data_AF-A0A2H0AJY2-F1
#
_entry.id   AF-A0A2H0AJY2-F1
#
_cell.length_a   1.000
_cell.length_b   1.000
_cell.length_c   1.000
_cell.angle_alpha   90.00
_cell.angle_beta   90.00
_cell.angle_gamma   90.00
#
_symmetry.space_group_name_H-M   'P 1'
#
loop_
_entity.id
_entity.type
_entity.pdbx_description
1 polymer ?
#
loop_
_entity_poly.entity_id
_entity_poly.type
_entity_poly.pdbx_seq_one_letter_code
_entity_poly.pdbx_strand_id
1 'polypeptide(L)' 'PLWSALNQSHSVFCHLMEHFENVLTPNIVWVDMNEMDFSSGAPVKRLPLDTGQVYAGNAREHFIEAKPFEFQGL' A
#
# COMPACT_ATOMS: atom_id res chain seq x y z
N PRO A 1 19.77 15.72 -9.84
CA PRO A 1 18.90 15.91 -8.64
C PRO A 1 18.42 14.54 -8.13
N LEU A 2 18.76 14.20 -6.89
CA LEU A 2 18.60 12.88 -6.28
C LEU A 2 17.13 12.56 -5.89
N TRP A 3 16.24 12.32 -6.85
CA TRP A 3 14.85 11.94 -6.56
C TRP A 3 14.34 10.80 -7.46
N SER A 4 15.16 9.78 -7.68
CA SER A 4 14.80 8.65 -8.54
C SER A 4 15.18 7.32 -7.90
N ALA A 5 14.46 6.93 -6.85
CA ALA A 5 14.24 5.56 -6.34
C ALA A 5 13.91 5.63 -4.84
N LEU A 6 12.66 5.37 -4.44
CA LEU A 6 12.35 5.29 -3.00
C LEU A 6 11.58 4.05 -2.55
N ASN A 7 10.92 3.30 -3.44
CA ASN A 7 10.11 2.14 -3.02
C ASN A 7 10.45 0.90 -3.86
N GLN A 8 10.77 -0.21 -3.20
CA GLN A 8 10.85 -1.54 -3.82
C GLN A 8 9.64 -2.35 -3.35
N SER A 9 8.91 -2.96 -4.29
CA SER A 9 7.80 -3.88 -4.00
C SER A 9 8.21 -5.29 -4.40
N HIS A 10 7.95 -6.26 -3.54
CA HIS A 10 8.11 -7.69 -3.81
C HIS A 10 6.78 -8.40 -3.52
N SER A 11 6.27 -9.13 -4.50
CA SER A 11 5.06 -9.96 -4.39
C SER A 11 5.46 -11.44 -4.37
N VAL A 12 4.99 -12.22 -3.38
CA VAL A 12 5.25 -13.66 -3.26
C VAL A 12 3.96 -14.44 -3.56
N PHE A 13 3.94 -15.21 -4.64
CA PHE A 13 2.73 -15.79 -5.21
C PHE A 13 2.18 -17.05 -4.48
N CYS A 14 2.84 -17.54 -3.43
CA CYS A 14 2.44 -18.75 -2.68
C CYS A 14 1.61 -18.46 -1.41
N HIS A 15 1.48 -17.18 -1.04
CA HIS A 15 0.59 -16.61 -0.02
C HIS A 15 0.46 -15.13 -0.40
N LEU A 16 -0.74 -14.63 -0.75
CA LEU A 16 -0.96 -13.23 -1.19
C LEU A 16 -0.59 -12.22 -0.08
N MET A 17 0.70 -11.95 0.09
CA MET A 17 1.27 -10.91 0.95
C MET A 17 2.06 -9.93 0.09
N GLU A 18 1.60 -8.68 0.06
CA GLU A 18 2.31 -7.58 -0.59
C GLU A 18 3.21 -6.90 0.45
N HIS A 19 4.53 -6.83 0.19
CA HIS A 19 5.49 -6.17 1.08
C HIS A 19 5.93 -4.82 0.51
N PHE A 20 5.93 -3.78 1.36
CA PHE A 20 6.44 -2.46 1.02
C PHE A 20 7.54 -2.03 2.00
N GLU A 21 8.65 -1.50 1.50
CA GLU A 21 9.75 -0.96 2.31
C GLU A 21 10.04 0.49 1.94
N ASN A 22 10.12 1.36 2.96
CA ASN A 22 10.57 2.74 2.83
C ASN A 22 12.06 2.84 3.20
N VAL A 23 12.92 3.27 2.26
CA VAL A 23 14.40 3.26 2.43
C VAL A 23 14.88 4.21 3.55
N LEU A 24 14.06 5.19 3.95
CA LEU A 24 14.40 6.17 4.98
C LEU A 24 13.99 5.73 6.41
N THR A 25 13.11 4.73 6.54
CA THR A 25 12.65 4.16 7.81
C THR A 25 12.40 2.67 7.61
N PRO A 26 13.40 1.77 7.85
CA PRO A 26 13.26 0.36 7.52
C PRO A 26 12.18 -0.27 8.41
N ASN A 27 10.96 -0.34 7.88
CA ASN A 27 9.82 -1.02 8.46
C ASN A 27 9.21 -1.88 7.36
N ILE A 28 9.03 -3.17 7.66
CA ILE A 28 8.30 -4.08 6.78
C ILE A 28 6.82 -3.84 7.05
N VAL A 29 6.10 -3.43 6.01
CA VAL A 29 4.63 -3.38 6.03
C VAL A 29 4.07 -4.40 5.06
N TRP A 30 2.98 -5.05 5.45
CA TRP A 30 2.26 -5.98 4.58
C TRP A 30 0.76 -5.86 4.71
N VAL A 31 0.04 -6.43 3.74
CA VAL A 31 -1.40 -6.65 3.80
C VAL A 31 -1.71 -8.08 3.35
N ASP A 32 -2.57 -8.77 4.09
CA ASP A 32 -3.15 -10.04 3.63
C ASP A 32 -4.35 -9.72 2.74
N MET A 33 -4.28 -10.08 1.46
CA MET A 33 -5.37 -9.80 0.52
C MET A 33 -6.63 -10.62 0.84
N ASN A 34 -6.52 -11.77 1.52
CA ASN A 34 -7.70 -12.55 1.92
C ASN A 34 -8.53 -11.85 3.00
N GLU A 35 -7.94 -10.87 3.68
CA GLU A 35 -8.59 -10.08 4.72
C GLU A 35 -9.26 -8.80 4.17
N MET A 36 -9.13 -8.53 2.87
CA MET A 36 -9.68 -7.35 2.19
C MET A 36 -11.01 -7.69 1.48
N ASP A 37 -11.92 -6.71 1.43
CA ASP A 37 -13.19 -6.84 0.71
C ASP A 37 -13.03 -6.36 -0.74
N PHE A 38 -13.12 -7.30 -1.68
CA PHE A 38 -13.09 -7.06 -3.13
C PHE A 38 -14.44 -7.32 -3.80
N SER A 39 -15.54 -7.36 -3.03
CA SER A 39 -16.88 -7.52 -3.59
C SER A 39 -17.24 -6.34 -4.49
N SER A 40 -18.12 -6.60 -5.46
CA SER A 40 -18.60 -5.54 -6.37
C SER A 40 -19.33 -4.46 -5.57
N GLY A 41 -18.89 -3.21 -5.72
CA GLY A 41 -19.45 -2.06 -4.99
C GLY A 41 -18.81 -1.81 -3.62
N ALA A 42 -17.83 -2.61 -3.20
CA ALA A 42 -17.03 -2.32 -2.02
C ALA A 42 -16.35 -0.93 -2.14
N PRO A 43 -16.21 -0.18 -1.03
CA PRO A 43 -15.60 1.13 -1.05
C PRO A 43 -14.12 1.04 -1.44
N VAL A 44 -13.66 1.97 -2.26
CA VAL A 44 -12.23 2.09 -2.57
C VAL A 44 -11.50 2.60 -1.34
N LYS A 45 -10.41 1.93 -0.98
CA LYS A 45 -9.56 2.30 0.15
C LYS A 45 -8.13 2.56 -0.30
N ARG A 46 -7.44 3.43 0.43
CA ARG A 46 -6.01 3.71 0.28
C ARG A 46 -5.29 3.63 1.61
N LEU A 47 -4.01 3.27 1.58
CA LEU A 47 -3.09 3.43 2.70
C LEU A 47 -2.33 4.77 2.54
N PRO A 48 -2.52 5.76 3.42
CA PRO A 48 -1.83 7.05 3.32
C PRO A 48 -0.33 6.92 3.61
N LEU A 49 0.53 7.33 2.68
CA LEU A 49 2.00 7.28 2.80
C LEU A 49 2.65 8.67 2.58
N ASP A 50 1.84 9.70 2.41
CA ASP A 50 2.21 11.02 1.88
C ASP A 50 2.54 12.06 2.94
N THR A 51 2.22 11.81 4.22
CA THR A 51 2.42 12.77 5.31
C THR A 51 3.33 12.23 6.43
N GLY A 52 4.27 11.34 6.08
CA GLY A 52 5.25 10.81 7.03
C GLY A 52 4.71 9.75 7.99
N GLN A 53 3.60 9.10 7.64
CA GLN A 53 3.11 7.94 8.39
C GLN A 53 4.16 6.83 8.43
N VAL A 54 4.27 6.18 9.59
CA VAL A 54 5.12 5.02 9.78
C VAL A 54 4.22 3.85 10.15
N TYR A 55 4.25 2.81 9.33
CA TYR A 55 3.57 1.54 9.58
C TYR A 55 4.60 0.44 9.71
N ALA A 56 4.29 -0.56 10.52
CA ALA A 56 5.05 -1.79 10.64
C ALA A 56 4.05 -2.91 10.90
N GLY A 57 4.23 -4.06 10.26
CA GLY A 57 3.28 -5.16 10.42
C GLY A 57 2.20 -5.22 9.34
N ASN A 58 1.10 -5.89 9.68
CA ASN A 58 -0.13 -5.89 8.89
C ASN A 58 -0.77 -4.49 8.95
N ALA A 59 -0.90 -3.81 7.81
CA ALA A 59 -1.44 -2.46 7.72
C ALA A 59 -2.94 -2.39 7.35
N ARG A 60 -3.65 -3.52 7.32
CA ARG A 60 -5.08 -3.59 6.97
C ARG A 60 -5.93 -2.52 7.67
N GLU A 61 -5.72 -2.32 8.97
CA GLU A 61 -6.51 -1.40 9.79
C GLU A 61 -6.26 0.09 9.46
N HIS A 62 -5.18 0.40 8.74
CA HIS A 62 -4.80 1.77 8.38
C HIS A 62 -5.32 2.19 7.01
N PHE A 63 -6.02 1.31 6.30
CA PHE A 63 -6.70 1.66 5.05
C PHE A 63 -7.91 2.55 5.33
N ILE A 64 -7.93 3.72 4.70
CA ILE A 64 -9.05 4.66 4.77
C ILE A 64 -9.81 4.70 3.45
N GLU A 65 -11.11 4.95 3.51
CA GLU A 65 -11.91 5.18 2.29
C GLU A 65 -11.37 6.38 1.51
N ALA A 66 -11.33 6.24 0.19
CA ALA A 66 -10.82 7.27 -0.70
C ALA A 66 -11.54 7.22 -2.04
N LYS A 67 -11.51 8.35 -2.74
CA LYS A 67 -11.88 8.38 -4.16
C LYS A 67 -10.80 7.65 -4.97
N PRO A 68 -11.16 6.90 -6.02
CA PRO A 68 -10.20 6.42 -7.01
C PRO A 68 -9.37 7.59 -7.54
N PHE A 69 -8.07 7.35 -7.77
CA PHE A 69 -7.24 8.37 -8.38
C PHE A 69 -7.62 8.52 -9.86
N GLU A 70 -7.61 9.77 -10.34
CA GLU A 70 -7.78 10.04 -11.76
C GLU A 70 -6.47 9.72 -12.47
N PHE A 71 -6.51 8.79 -13.42
CA PHE A 71 -5.38 8.56 -14.31
C PHE A 71 -5.20 9.79 -15.18
N GLN A 72 -3.98 10.35 -15.23
CA GLN A 72 -3.67 11.36 -16.24
C GLN A 72 -3.73 10.69 -17.62
N GLY A 73 -4.75 11.05 -18.39
CA GLY A 73 -4.85 10.70 -19.81
C GLY A 73 -3.95 11.57 -20.68
N LEU A 74 -3.96 11.29 -21.99
CA LEU A 74 -3.39 12.19 -23.01
C LEU A 74 -4.17 13.51 -23.08
#